data_AF-A0A3D2JS42-F1
#
_entry.id   AF-A0A3D2JS42-F1
#
_cell.length_a   1.000
_cell.length_b   1.000
_cell.length_c   1.000
_cell.angle_alpha   90.00
_cell.angle_beta   90.00
_cell.angle_gamma   90.00
#
_symmetry.space_group_name_H-M   'P 1'
#
loop_
_entity.id
_entity.type
_entity.pdbx_description
1 polymer ?
#
loop_
_entity_poly.entity_id
_entity_poly.type
_entity_poly.pdbx_seq_one_letter_code
_entity_poly.pdbx_strand_id
1 'polypeptide(L)' 'MKTRITEMLGIAHPVVQGGMQWVGVAELASAVSNAG' A
#
# COMPACT_ATOMS: atom_id res chain seq x y z
N MET A 1 -2.67 -13.25 -3.07
CA MET A 1 -1.97 -13.52 -4.35
C MET A 1 -0.49 -13.29 -4.10
N LYS A 2 0.40 -14.21 -4.45
CA LYS A 2 1.86 -14.03 -4.24
C LYS A 2 2.52 -13.55 -5.52
N THR A 3 3.22 -12.43 -5.44
CA THR A 3 4.02 -11.83 -6.53
C THR A 3 5.38 -11.40 -5.97
N ARG A 4 6.32 -11.10 -6.87
CA ARG A 4 7.64 -10.55 -6.48
C ARG A 4 7.52 -9.31 -5.59
N ILE A 5 6.53 -8.45 -5.86
CA ILE A 5 6.30 -7.21 -5.08
C ILE A 5 5.77 -7.53 -3.68
N THR A 6 4.81 -8.45 -3.54
CA THR A 6 4.27 -8.82 -2.22
C THR A 6 5.35 -9.45 -1.34
N GLU A 7 6.23 -10.27 -1.92
CA GLU A 7 7.33 -10.91 -1.18
C GLU A 7 8.43 -9.92 -0.80
N MET A 8 8.75 -8.98 -1.71
CA MET A 8 9.77 -7.97 -1.47
C MET A 8 9.36 -6.94 -0.41
N LEU A 9 8.08 -6.54 -0.38
CA LEU A 9 7.57 -5.48 0.51
C LEU A 9 6.83 -6.03 1.74
N GLY A 10 6.52 -7.32 1.79
CA GLY A 10 5.79 -7.92 2.91
C GLY A 10 4.31 -7.51 3.00
N ILE A 11 3.68 -7.19 1.87
CA ILE A 11 2.27 -6.74 1.79
C ILE A 11 1.34 -7.87 1.32
N ALA A 12 0.07 -7.84 1.73
CA ALA A 12 -0.89 -8.91 1.43
C ALA A 12 -1.38 -8.87 -0.02
N HIS A 13 -1.47 -7.67 -0.60
CA HIS A 13 -1.94 -7.44 -1.95
C HIS A 13 -0.85 -6.78 -2.80
N PRO A 14 -0.72 -7.12 -4.11
CA PRO A 14 0.21 -6.45 -5.00
C PRO A 14 -0.33 -5.09 -5.46
N VAL A 15 -0.76 -4.27 -4.52
CA VAL A 15 -1.34 -2.93 -4.71
C VAL A 15 -0.54 -1.97 -3.84
N VAL A 16 -0.09 -0.86 -4.43
CA VAL A 16 0.67 0.17 -3.72
C VAL A 16 -0.05 1.50 -3.90
N GLN A 17 -0.28 2.22 -2.80
CA GLN A 17 -0.76 3.60 -2.87
C GLN A 17 0.37 4.47 -3.45
N GLY A 18 0.17 4.99 -4.67
CA GLY A 18 1.13 5.89 -5.29
C GLY A 18 1.20 7.23 -4.56
N GLY A 19 2.34 7.94 -4.63
CA GLY A 19 2.47 9.25 -4.00
C GLY A 19 1.46 10.26 -4.56
N MET A 20 0.77 10.97 -3.67
CA MET A 20 -0.26 11.94 -4.06
C MET A 20 -0.07 13.26 -3.30
N GLN A 21 0.27 14.32 -4.02
CA GLN A 21 0.41 15.66 -3.45
C GLN A 21 -0.93 16.10 -2.83
N TRP A 22 -0.87 16.70 -1.64
CA TRP A 22 -2.01 17.20 -0.85
C TRP A 22 -2.97 16.16 -0.26
N VAL A 23 -3.12 14.98 -0.89
CA VAL A 23 -4.08 13.95 -0.45
C VAL A 23 -3.42 12.71 0.17
N GLY A 24 -2.10 12.57 0.07
CA GLY A 24 -1.31 11.53 0.74
C GLY A 24 -1.14 11.75 2.24
N VAL A 25 -2.25 11.95 2.95
CA VAL A 25 -2.29 12.17 4.40
C VAL A 25 -2.23 10.85 5.18
N ALA A 26 -2.00 10.93 6.49
CA ALA A 26 -1.81 9.77 7.36
C ALA A 26 -3.02 8.83 7.37
N GLU A 27 -4.23 9.38 7.32
CA GLU A 27 -5.49 8.64 7.29
C GLU A 27 -5.60 7.78 6.02
N LEU A 28 -5.16 8.32 4.87
CA LEU A 28 -5.21 7.58 3.62
C LEU A 28 -4.15 6.47 3.57
N ALA A 29 -2.92 6.78 3.98
CA ALA A 29 -1.84 5.79 4.03
C ALA A 29 -2.20 4.63 4.97
N SER A 30 -2.69 4.95 6.17
CA SER A 30 -3.08 3.94 7.15
C SER A 30 -4.28 3.11 6.69
N ALA A 31 -5.28 3.71 6.05
CA ALA A 31 -6.42 2.97 5.49
C ALA A 31 -5.98 1.93 4.44
N VAL A 32 -5.06 2.29 3.53
CA VAL A 32 -4.55 1.35 2.52
C VAL A 32 -3.69 0.26 3.15
N SER A 33 -2.77 0.61 4.05
CA SER A 33 -1.93 -0.39 4.72
C SER A 33 -2.73 -1.38 5.57
N ASN A 34 -3.79 -0.92 6.24
CA ASN A 34 -4.70 -1.80 6.99
C ASN A 34 -5.54 -2.71 6.09
N ALA A 35 -5.73 -2.33 4.82
CA ALA A 35 -6.47 -3.14 3.84
C ALA A 35 -5.62 -4.29 3.25
N GLY A 36 -4.28 -4.22 3.35
CA GLY A 36 -3.40 -5.37 3.09
C GLY A 36 -2.25 -5.14 2.13
#